data_AF-A0A958JGU8-F1
#
_entry.id   AF-A0A958JGU8-F1
#
_cell.length_a   1.000
_cell.length_b   1.000
_cell.length_c   1.000
_cell.angle_alpha   90.00
_cell.angle_beta   90.00
_cell.angle_gamma   90.00
#
_symmetry.space_group_name_H-M   'P 1'
#
loop_
_entity.id
_entity.type
_entity.pdbx_description
1 polymer ?
#
loop_
_entity_poly.entity_id
_entity_poly.type
_entity_poly.pdbx_seq_one_letter_code
_entity_poly.pdbx_strand_id
1 'polypeptide(L)'
;MKHKPSDTNNKFFSYLEFGSICLESQSKHVWDFRLHETAYDWFMLARYANDMQAYEELIRVLRSGRPPASIELVSTKYAQEIHHSDDLERNLSKVIALALLTGNSERSFYELGHTLFGCIEGMSFLLNLLESLSIEIPPLCLQDVRWYGRDISALFNSLAIKLHSNFSVRTSQSEAELPSAFDVFFAKGVTLLYATENPDQLFSEISKGTCALFDYSFPVDEQRSRVIGTGKKVTHVCFHEFADLVRNAGLSFYLNNTSLSGGGSEQMVSADCLVGPEQVCRRFIEVEGVIHNKIRARIADVPQLRPLFPGISDSGSSWGLAPFDTKLWRLSRSAF
;
A
#
# COMPACT_ATOMS: atom_id res chain seq x y z
N MET A 1 -36.55 -37.47 10.90
CA MET A 1 -35.75 -37.64 9.67
C MET A 1 -34.48 -36.82 9.80
N LYS A 2 -33.31 -37.47 9.75
CA LYS A 2 -32.01 -36.79 9.74
C LYS A 2 -31.80 -36.25 8.33
N HIS A 3 -31.87 -34.93 8.16
CA HIS A 3 -31.38 -34.31 6.95
C HIS A 3 -29.85 -34.46 6.92
N LYS A 4 -29.36 -35.26 5.97
CA LYS A 4 -27.97 -35.14 5.51
C LYS A 4 -27.80 -33.72 4.95
N PRO A 5 -26.81 -32.93 5.37
CA PRO A 5 -26.41 -31.76 4.62
C PRO A 5 -25.85 -32.26 3.29
N SER A 6 -26.47 -31.84 2.20
CA SER A 6 -25.91 -31.99 0.87
C SER A 6 -24.68 -31.10 0.76
N ASP A 7 -23.52 -31.69 0.46
CA ASP A 7 -22.38 -30.99 -0.13
C ASP A 7 -22.86 -30.25 -1.38
N THR A 8 -22.87 -28.90 -1.33
CA THR A 8 -22.75 -27.91 -2.43
C THR A 8 -23.41 -26.58 -2.06
N ASN A 9 -22.70 -25.73 -1.33
CA ASN A 9 -22.69 -24.26 -1.44
C ASN A 9 -22.07 -23.65 -0.18
N ASN A 10 -20.75 -23.66 -0.11
CA ASN A 10 -20.02 -22.82 0.85
C ASN A 10 -20.15 -21.36 0.37
N LYS A 11 -21.31 -20.73 0.63
CA LYS A 11 -21.50 -19.30 0.44
C LYS A 11 -20.85 -18.61 1.64
N PHE A 12 -19.62 -18.15 1.46
CA PHE A 12 -18.92 -17.36 2.47
C PHE A 12 -19.40 -15.89 2.43
N PHE A 13 -19.47 -15.24 3.60
CA PHE A 13 -20.01 -13.89 3.81
C PHE A 13 -19.10 -13.06 4.73
N SER A 14 -18.84 -11.80 4.39
CA SER A 14 -18.28 -10.81 5.32
C SER A 14 -19.37 -10.25 6.23
N TYR A 15 -19.10 -10.11 7.53
CA TYR A 15 -20.04 -9.58 8.52
C TYR A 15 -19.35 -8.68 9.56
N LEU A 16 -20.12 -7.77 10.15
CA LEU A 16 -19.70 -6.92 11.27
C LEU A 16 -20.77 -7.00 12.37
N GLU A 17 -20.34 -7.26 13.59
CA GLU A 17 -21.21 -7.37 14.75
C GLU A 17 -20.87 -6.32 15.80
N PHE A 18 -21.90 -5.65 16.31
CA PHE A 18 -21.80 -4.77 17.46
C PHE A 18 -22.62 -5.33 18.62
N GLY A 19 -22.01 -5.48 19.78
CA GLY A 19 -22.55 -6.29 20.87
C GLY A 19 -21.73 -6.19 22.15
N SER A 20 -22.13 -6.98 23.16
CA SER A 20 -21.37 -7.20 24.38
C SER A 20 -21.22 -8.69 24.68
N ILE A 21 -20.21 -9.02 25.47
CA ILE A 21 -19.99 -10.35 26.02
C ILE A 21 -20.03 -10.22 27.54
N CYS A 22 -20.98 -10.90 28.18
CA CYS A 22 -20.99 -11.05 29.63
C CYS A 22 -20.05 -12.20 30.00
N LEU A 23 -18.87 -11.88 30.56
CA LEU A 23 -17.84 -12.88 30.87
C LEU A 23 -18.30 -13.88 31.95
N GLU A 24 -19.12 -13.44 32.91
CA GLU A 24 -19.64 -14.29 33.99
C GLU A 24 -20.59 -15.38 33.47
N SER A 25 -21.51 -14.99 32.58
CA SER A 25 -22.49 -15.91 31.99
C SER A 25 -22.02 -16.55 30.67
N GLN A 26 -20.85 -16.14 30.17
CA GLN A 26 -20.33 -16.43 28.82
C GLN A 26 -21.36 -16.15 27.71
N SER A 27 -22.32 -15.25 27.95
CA SER A 27 -23.37 -14.93 27.00
C SER A 27 -22.97 -13.75 26.12
N LYS A 28 -23.30 -13.85 24.83
CA LYS A 28 -23.09 -12.79 23.85
C LYS A 28 -24.43 -12.14 23.52
N HIS A 29 -24.48 -10.82 23.61
CA HIS A 29 -25.61 -10.02 23.15
C HIS A 29 -25.19 -9.24 21.90
N VAL A 30 -25.95 -9.34 20.82
CA VAL A 30 -25.70 -8.60 19.56
C VAL A 30 -26.79 -7.56 19.40
N TRP A 31 -26.41 -6.29 19.25
CA TRP A 31 -27.31 -5.17 19.00
C TRP A 31 -27.42 -4.80 17.52
N ASP A 32 -26.32 -4.96 16.76
CA ASP A 32 -26.33 -4.75 15.32
C ASP A 32 -25.49 -5.81 14.60
N PHE A 33 -25.93 -6.14 13.39
CA PHE A 33 -25.31 -7.12 12.50
C PHE A 33 -25.41 -6.61 11.06
N ARG A 34 -24.26 -6.42 10.42
CA ARG A 34 -24.17 -6.01 9.01
C ARG A 34 -23.49 -7.10 8.21
N LEU A 35 -23.83 -7.16 6.93
CA LEU A 35 -23.25 -8.07 5.96
C LEU A 35 -22.64 -7.32 4.79
N HIS A 36 -21.80 -8.01 4.03
CA HIS A 36 -21.33 -7.59 2.70
C HIS A 36 -20.61 -6.22 2.71
N GLU A 37 -20.93 -5.38 1.73
CA GLU A 37 -20.31 -4.07 1.51
C GLU A 37 -20.50 -3.15 2.71
N THR A 38 -21.67 -3.13 3.35
CA THR A 38 -21.89 -2.29 4.55
C THR A 38 -21.01 -2.73 5.72
N ALA A 39 -20.80 -4.03 5.91
CA ALA A 39 -19.88 -4.52 6.94
C ALA A 39 -18.44 -4.11 6.64
N TYR A 40 -18.02 -4.21 5.38
CA TYR A 40 -16.70 -3.76 4.92
C TYR A 40 -16.51 -2.26 5.14
N ASP A 41 -17.44 -1.45 4.63
CA ASP A 41 -17.42 0.00 4.71
C ASP A 41 -17.28 0.48 6.14
N TRP A 42 -18.11 -0.02 7.06
CA TRP A 42 -18.11 0.43 8.44
C TRP A 42 -16.85 0.02 9.19
N PHE A 43 -16.40 -1.22 9.00
CA PHE A 43 -15.19 -1.71 9.63
C PHE A 43 -13.95 -0.95 9.14
N MET A 44 -13.79 -0.85 7.81
CA MET A 44 -12.63 -0.19 7.21
C MET A 44 -12.66 1.32 7.46
N LEU A 45 -13.82 1.96 7.52
CA LEU A 45 -13.92 3.39 7.80
C LEU A 45 -13.47 3.71 9.21
N ALA A 46 -13.92 2.94 10.21
CA ALA A 46 -13.48 3.13 11.59
C ALA A 46 -11.96 2.97 11.71
N ARG A 47 -11.40 1.99 11.01
CA ARG A 47 -9.96 1.75 10.98
C ARG A 47 -9.19 2.91 10.34
N TYR A 48 -9.60 3.37 9.15
CA TYR A 48 -8.90 4.47 8.49
C TYR A 48 -9.05 5.80 9.24
N ALA A 49 -10.20 6.05 9.85
CA ALA A 49 -10.38 7.21 10.71
C ALA A 49 -9.43 7.17 11.92
N ASN A 50 -9.17 5.99 12.50
CA ASN A 50 -8.18 5.83 13.56
C ASN A 50 -6.77 6.19 13.07
N ASP A 51 -6.34 5.63 11.93
CA ASP A 51 -5.02 5.91 11.34
C ASP A 51 -4.85 7.43 11.07
N MET A 52 -5.87 8.09 10.50
CA MET A 52 -5.87 9.54 10.27
C MET A 52 -5.70 10.34 11.58
N GLN A 53 -6.52 10.05 12.60
CA GLN A 53 -6.43 10.72 13.89
C GLN A 53 -5.06 10.48 14.55
N ALA A 54 -4.56 9.25 14.50
CA ALA A 54 -3.26 8.89 15.05
C ALA A 54 -2.15 9.70 14.37
N TYR A 55 -2.13 9.80 13.04
CA TYR A 55 -1.17 10.64 12.32
C TYR A 55 -1.23 12.12 12.73
N GLU A 56 -2.42 12.69 12.88
CA GLU A 56 -2.55 14.07 13.37
C GLU A 56 -1.98 14.25 14.78
N GLU A 57 -2.25 13.31 15.69
CA GLU A 57 -1.69 13.33 17.05
C GLU A 57 -0.16 13.24 17.03
N LEU A 58 0.39 12.34 16.20
CA LEU A 58 1.84 12.19 16.04
C LEU A 58 2.49 13.48 15.52
N ILE A 59 1.86 14.17 14.55
CA ILE A 59 2.31 15.48 14.06
C ILE A 59 2.30 16.52 15.20
N ARG A 60 1.24 16.55 16.03
CA ARG A 60 1.18 17.47 17.19
C ARG A 60 2.29 17.17 18.20
N VAL A 61 2.56 15.90 18.48
CA VAL A 61 3.67 15.49 19.37
C VAL A 61 5.00 15.97 18.80
N LEU A 62 5.27 15.73 17.52
CA LEU A 62 6.50 16.20 16.85
C LEU A 62 6.68 17.73 16.95
N ARG A 63 5.61 18.50 16.76
CA ARG A 63 5.65 19.98 16.80
C ARG A 63 5.75 20.57 18.21
N SER A 64 5.25 19.86 19.22
CA SER A 64 5.19 20.35 20.61
C SER A 64 6.44 20.05 21.43
N GLY A 65 7.24 19.06 21.03
CA GLY A 65 8.37 18.56 21.81
C GLY A 65 9.74 18.94 21.23
N ARG A 66 10.75 18.97 22.10
CA ARG A 66 12.16 18.90 21.66
C ARG A 66 12.55 17.42 21.51
N PRO A 67 13.22 17.01 20.43
CA PRO A 67 13.86 15.68 20.37
C PRO A 67 14.84 15.54 21.56
N PRO A 68 15.01 14.34 22.17
CA PRO A 68 14.58 13.01 21.74
C PRO A 68 13.28 12.48 22.37
N ALA A 69 12.74 13.11 23.42
CA ALA A 69 11.55 12.61 24.14
C ALA A 69 10.29 12.54 23.26
N SER A 70 10.18 13.42 22.25
CA SER A 70 9.09 13.37 21.28
C SER A 70 9.15 12.13 20.38
N ILE A 71 10.34 11.60 20.07
CA ILE A 71 10.51 10.45 19.16
C ILE A 71 10.11 9.14 19.83
N GLU A 72 10.44 8.96 21.11
CA GLU A 72 10.00 7.78 21.87
C GLU A 72 8.48 7.72 21.94
N LEU A 73 7.83 8.82 22.32
CA LEU A 73 6.37 8.92 22.37
C LEU A 73 5.74 8.68 20.99
N VAL A 74 6.32 9.25 19.93
CA VAL A 74 5.88 9.02 18.54
C VAL A 74 5.97 7.54 18.17
N SER A 75 7.10 6.89 18.45
CA SER A 75 7.28 5.48 18.14
C SER A 75 6.31 4.58 18.91
N THR A 76 6.09 4.85 20.20
CA THR A 76 5.13 4.09 21.00
C THR A 76 3.71 4.26 20.49
N LYS A 77 3.26 5.50 20.25
CA LYS A 77 1.93 5.76 19.72
C LYS A 77 1.72 5.18 18.33
N TYR A 78 2.71 5.30 17.44
CA TYR A 78 2.65 4.71 16.10
C TYR A 78 2.44 3.19 16.19
N ALA A 79 3.22 2.49 17.03
CA ALA A 79 3.09 1.04 17.20
C ALA A 79 1.77 0.60 17.85
N GLN A 80 1.11 1.48 18.62
CA GLN A 80 -0.16 1.19 19.28
C GLN A 80 -1.37 1.46 18.36
N GLU A 81 -1.32 2.52 17.58
CA GLU A 81 -2.49 3.07 16.89
C GLU A 81 -2.52 2.82 15.38
N ILE A 82 -1.35 2.75 14.74
CA ILE A 82 -1.27 2.55 13.28
C ILE A 82 -1.36 1.07 12.95
N HIS A 83 -2.29 0.71 12.07
CA HIS A 83 -2.59 -0.69 11.80
C HIS A 83 -1.44 -1.48 11.15
N HIS A 84 -0.68 -0.84 10.26
CA HIS A 84 0.41 -1.50 9.52
C HIS A 84 1.77 -0.92 9.95
N SER A 85 2.65 -1.78 10.48
CA SER A 85 3.98 -1.36 10.92
C SER A 85 4.86 -0.82 9.80
N ASP A 86 4.62 -1.24 8.55
CA ASP A 86 5.35 -0.84 7.34
C ASP A 86 4.70 0.36 6.60
N ASP A 87 3.61 0.93 7.11
CA ASP A 87 2.88 1.98 6.38
C ASP A 87 3.73 3.22 6.10
N LEU A 88 4.60 3.61 7.03
CA LEU A 88 5.48 4.76 6.87
C LEU A 88 6.53 4.59 5.75
N GLU A 89 7.06 3.38 5.56
CA GLU A 89 7.99 3.08 4.46
C GLU A 89 7.28 3.15 3.10
N ARG A 90 6.03 2.70 3.03
CA ARG A 90 5.20 2.86 1.83
C ARG A 90 4.92 4.32 1.55
N ASN A 91 4.61 5.11 2.58
CA ASN A 91 4.41 6.55 2.44
C ASN A 91 5.70 7.28 2.03
N LEU A 92 6.88 6.77 2.43
CA LEU A 92 8.17 7.28 1.96
C LEU A 92 8.35 7.06 0.46
N SER A 93 8.03 5.87 -0.03
CA SER A 93 8.05 5.58 -1.47
C SER A 93 7.12 6.54 -2.23
N LYS A 94 5.89 6.74 -1.75
CA LYS A 94 4.92 7.65 -2.39
C LYS A 94 5.43 9.10 -2.43
N VAL A 95 5.98 9.60 -1.31
CA VAL A 95 6.56 10.95 -1.23
C VAL A 95 7.71 11.11 -2.22
N ILE A 96 8.62 10.15 -2.29
CA ILE A 96 9.76 10.20 -3.21
C ILE A 96 9.27 10.23 -4.67
N ALA A 97 8.34 9.34 -5.03
CA ALA A 97 7.78 9.30 -6.38
C ALA A 97 7.13 10.64 -6.77
N LEU A 98 6.32 11.23 -5.87
CA LEU A 98 5.70 12.54 -6.11
C LEU A 98 6.71 13.67 -6.20
N ALA A 99 7.74 13.66 -5.33
CA ALA A 99 8.72 14.73 -5.29
C ALA A 99 9.62 14.76 -6.54
N LEU A 100 9.86 13.59 -7.15
CA LEU A 100 10.70 13.44 -8.34
C LEU A 100 10.01 13.79 -9.66
N LEU A 101 8.70 13.53 -9.75
CA LEU A 101 7.94 13.81 -10.96
C LEU A 101 7.56 15.29 -10.98
N THR A 102 8.38 16.06 -11.68
CA THR A 102 8.17 17.50 -11.93
C THR A 102 8.21 17.75 -13.43
N GLY A 103 7.02 17.83 -14.03
CA GLY A 103 6.82 18.46 -15.34
C GLY A 103 6.27 19.88 -15.17
N ASN A 104 6.09 20.60 -16.28
CA ASN A 104 5.41 21.93 -16.32
C ASN A 104 3.91 21.88 -15.92
N SER A 105 3.44 20.80 -15.29
CA SER A 105 2.05 20.54 -14.92
C SER A 105 1.94 20.18 -13.44
N GLU A 106 0.76 20.45 -12.85
CA GLU A 106 0.42 20.05 -11.48
C GLU A 106 0.54 18.54 -11.29
N ARG A 107 1.27 18.14 -10.24
CA ARG A 107 1.50 16.75 -9.85
C ARG A 107 0.18 16.03 -9.59
N SER A 108 0.14 14.74 -9.90
CA SER A 108 -1.04 13.90 -9.75
C SER A 108 -0.71 12.56 -9.10
N PHE A 109 -1.52 12.18 -8.13
CA PHE A 109 -1.43 10.91 -7.42
C PHE A 109 -2.71 10.12 -7.62
N TYR A 110 -2.62 8.86 -8.03
CA TYR A 110 -3.77 7.99 -8.20
C TYR A 110 -3.69 6.75 -7.31
N GLU A 111 -4.62 6.73 -6.37
CA GLU A 111 -5.06 5.66 -5.49
C GLU A 111 -5.95 4.58 -6.11
N LEU A 112 -5.49 3.35 -6.37
CA LEU A 112 -6.42 2.23 -6.54
C LEU A 112 -6.67 1.50 -5.21
N GLY A 113 -7.92 1.57 -4.75
CA GLY A 113 -8.40 1.05 -3.46
C GLY A 113 -8.21 2.08 -2.36
N HIS A 114 -9.25 2.35 -1.58
CA HIS A 114 -9.22 3.46 -0.65
C HIS A 114 -8.17 3.28 0.43
N THR A 115 -7.11 4.06 0.27
CA THR A 115 -6.11 4.39 1.27
C THR A 115 -5.86 5.91 1.26
N LEU A 116 -6.51 6.71 0.36
CA LEU A 116 -6.52 8.17 0.45
C LEU A 116 -6.86 8.64 1.87
N PHE A 117 -7.75 7.91 2.55
CA PHE A 117 -7.90 7.99 4.00
C PHE A 117 -6.66 7.47 4.71
N GLY A 118 -5.87 8.37 5.27
CA GLY A 118 -4.64 8.04 5.97
C GLY A 118 -3.40 8.13 5.09
N CYS A 119 -3.52 8.09 3.75
CA CYS A 119 -2.36 8.27 2.87
C CYS A 119 -1.87 9.73 2.89
N ILE A 120 -2.76 10.72 2.80
CA ILE A 120 -2.37 12.14 2.84
C ILE A 120 -1.82 12.48 4.24
N GLU A 121 -2.46 12.00 5.30
CA GLU A 121 -2.03 12.20 6.69
C GLU A 121 -0.71 11.49 6.96
N GLY A 122 -0.55 10.24 6.49
CA GLY A 122 0.67 9.46 6.65
C GLY A 122 1.87 10.08 5.92
N MET A 123 1.67 10.60 4.71
CA MET A 123 2.70 11.38 4.01
C MET A 123 2.97 12.70 4.72
N SER A 124 1.94 13.39 5.22
CA SER A 124 2.12 14.62 6.00
C SER A 124 2.93 14.38 7.27
N PHE A 125 2.63 13.30 8.00
CA PHE A 125 3.37 12.87 9.18
C PHE A 125 4.81 12.55 8.83
N LEU A 126 5.05 11.78 7.77
CA LEU A 126 6.40 11.46 7.30
C LEU A 126 7.21 12.73 7.00
N LEU A 127 6.63 13.69 6.28
CA LEU A 127 7.32 14.94 5.95
C LEU A 127 7.72 15.71 7.22
N ASN A 128 6.83 15.81 8.21
CA ASN A 128 7.15 16.45 9.50
C ASN A 128 8.21 15.65 10.28
N LEU A 129 8.17 14.32 10.22
CA LEU A 129 9.17 13.47 10.85
C LEU A 129 10.55 13.66 10.21
N LEU A 130 10.66 13.60 8.89
CA LEU A 130 11.93 13.80 8.18
C LEU A 130 12.50 15.20 8.43
N GLU A 131 11.66 16.23 8.45
CA GLU A 131 12.05 17.59 8.83
C GLU A 131 12.62 17.63 10.27
N SER A 132 11.94 17.01 11.23
CA SER A 132 12.40 16.94 12.64
C SER A 132 13.74 16.20 12.80
N LEU A 133 14.03 15.28 11.87
CA LEU A 133 15.29 14.53 11.80
C LEU A 133 16.36 15.23 10.96
N SER A 134 16.05 16.40 10.39
CA SER A 134 16.90 17.13 9.44
C SER A 134 17.32 16.28 8.23
N ILE A 135 16.39 15.46 7.73
CA ILE A 135 16.57 14.65 6.53
C ILE A 135 15.91 15.37 5.36
N GLU A 136 16.73 16.01 4.53
CA GLU A 136 16.27 16.67 3.32
C GLU A 136 15.79 15.66 2.27
N ILE A 137 14.63 15.97 1.67
CA ILE A 137 14.05 15.31 0.50
C ILE A 137 13.83 16.34 -0.63
N PRO A 138 13.59 15.91 -1.88
CA PRO A 138 13.21 16.84 -2.94
C PRO A 138 11.92 17.61 -2.58
N PRO A 139 11.78 18.90 -2.97
CA PRO A 139 10.65 19.72 -2.57
C PRO A 139 9.30 19.15 -3.00
N LEU A 140 8.39 19.01 -2.03
CA LEU A 140 7.02 18.54 -2.24
C LEU A 140 6.06 19.32 -1.35
N CYS A 141 5.05 19.92 -1.96
CA CYS A 141 3.89 20.51 -1.29
C CYS A 141 2.69 19.60 -1.58
N LEU A 142 2.13 18.96 -0.55
CA LEU A 142 1.01 18.02 -0.72
C LEU A 142 -0.28 18.75 -1.16
N GLN A 143 -0.40 20.04 -0.85
CA GLN A 143 -1.53 20.89 -1.27
C GLN A 143 -1.53 21.12 -2.79
N ASP A 144 -0.37 21.04 -3.44
CA ASP A 144 -0.23 21.25 -4.89
C ASP A 144 -0.45 19.96 -5.69
N VAL A 145 -0.73 18.84 -5.01
CA VAL A 145 -1.00 17.54 -5.65
C VAL A 145 -2.49 17.40 -5.95
N ARG A 146 -2.81 16.96 -7.16
CA ARG A 146 -4.16 16.48 -7.52
C ARG A 146 -4.29 15.01 -7.14
N TRP A 147 -5.17 14.75 -6.20
CA TRP A 147 -5.40 13.43 -5.61
C TRP A 147 -6.58 12.76 -6.32
N TYR A 148 -6.31 11.60 -6.88
CA TYR A 148 -7.30 10.75 -7.54
C TYR A 148 -7.44 9.44 -6.77
N GLY A 149 -8.67 8.96 -6.64
CA GLY A 149 -8.95 7.67 -5.99
C GLY A 149 -10.01 6.90 -6.73
N ARG A 150 -9.85 5.57 -6.80
CA ARG A 150 -10.90 4.67 -7.26
C ARG A 150 -11.14 3.57 -6.24
N ASP A 151 -12.40 3.39 -5.87
CA ASP A 151 -12.80 2.31 -4.98
C ASP A 151 -14.21 1.86 -5.25
N ILE A 152 -14.50 0.61 -4.90
CA ILE A 152 -15.80 0.00 -5.08
C ILE A 152 -16.89 0.63 -4.19
N SER A 153 -16.52 1.21 -3.04
CA SER A 153 -17.44 1.79 -2.07
C SER A 153 -17.83 3.21 -2.42
N ALA A 154 -19.13 3.44 -2.66
CA ALA A 154 -19.66 4.79 -2.85
C ALA A 154 -19.47 5.67 -1.59
N LEU A 155 -19.56 5.06 -0.41
CA LEU A 155 -19.39 5.77 0.87
C LEU A 155 -17.98 6.33 0.99
N PHE A 156 -16.96 5.50 0.74
CA PHE A 156 -15.58 5.96 0.82
C PHE A 156 -15.26 7.02 -0.23
N ASN A 157 -15.73 6.86 -1.46
CA ASN A 157 -15.52 7.89 -2.50
C ASN A 157 -16.07 9.24 -2.04
N SER A 158 -17.30 9.27 -1.49
CA SER A 158 -17.91 10.50 -0.99
C SER A 158 -17.18 11.08 0.22
N LEU A 159 -16.77 10.24 1.17
CA LEU A 159 -16.11 10.70 2.40
C LEU A 159 -14.69 11.23 2.14
N ALA A 160 -13.96 10.68 1.18
CA ALA A 160 -12.60 11.12 0.87
C ALA A 160 -12.57 12.59 0.44
N ILE A 161 -13.54 13.00 -0.39
CA ILE A 161 -13.71 14.39 -0.83
C ILE A 161 -14.06 15.31 0.37
N LYS A 162 -14.95 14.84 1.27
CA LYS A 162 -15.41 15.65 2.41
C LYS A 162 -14.32 15.87 3.47
N LEU A 163 -13.57 14.83 3.80
CA LEU A 163 -12.54 14.90 4.84
C LEU A 163 -11.29 15.66 4.41
N HIS A 164 -10.99 15.67 3.11
CA HIS A 164 -9.80 16.32 2.54
C HIS A 164 -10.18 17.56 1.71
N SER A 165 -11.15 18.35 2.17
CA SER A 165 -11.68 19.52 1.44
C SER A 165 -10.64 20.61 1.16
N ASN A 166 -9.51 20.59 1.89
CA ASN A 166 -8.38 21.49 1.68
C ASN A 166 -7.39 21.00 0.60
N PHE A 167 -7.63 19.83 0.01
CA PHE A 167 -6.83 19.24 -1.06
C PHE A 167 -7.66 19.11 -2.34
N SER A 168 -6.99 19.06 -3.48
CA SER A 168 -7.64 18.79 -4.77
C SER A 168 -7.94 17.30 -4.91
N VAL A 169 -9.03 16.83 -4.31
CA VAL A 169 -9.42 15.40 -4.29
C VAL A 169 -10.56 15.11 -5.26
N ARG A 170 -10.38 14.11 -6.13
CA ARG A 170 -11.42 13.55 -6.98
C ARG A 170 -11.43 12.03 -6.86
N THR A 171 -12.60 11.46 -6.56
CA THR A 171 -12.77 10.02 -6.42
C THR A 171 -13.90 9.52 -7.31
N SER A 172 -13.89 8.23 -7.66
CA SER A 172 -14.98 7.59 -8.39
C SER A 172 -15.02 6.08 -8.18
N GLN A 173 -16.20 5.48 -8.39
CA GLN A 173 -16.32 4.02 -8.56
C GLN A 173 -15.96 3.58 -9.99
N SER A 174 -16.03 4.50 -10.95
CA SER A 174 -15.82 4.24 -12.37
C SER A 174 -14.51 4.86 -12.87
N GLU A 175 -13.73 4.07 -13.59
CA GLU A 175 -12.52 4.54 -14.24
C GLU A 175 -12.76 5.67 -15.23
N ALA A 176 -13.88 5.61 -15.97
CA ALA A 176 -14.19 6.57 -17.03
C ALA A 176 -14.38 8.02 -16.51
N GLU A 177 -14.52 8.18 -15.20
CA GLU A 177 -14.67 9.48 -14.54
C GLU A 177 -13.32 10.05 -14.05
N LEU A 178 -12.22 9.35 -14.27
CA LEU A 178 -10.87 9.77 -13.88
C LEU A 178 -10.00 10.05 -15.12
N PRO A 179 -8.92 10.82 -14.99
CA PRO A 179 -7.92 10.96 -16.05
C PRO A 179 -7.35 9.60 -16.48
N SER A 180 -6.92 9.51 -17.74
CA SER A 180 -6.30 8.29 -18.28
C SER A 180 -4.84 8.11 -17.89
N ALA A 181 -4.20 9.14 -17.35
CA ALA A 181 -2.79 9.15 -16.98
C ALA A 181 -2.55 10.01 -15.74
N PHE A 182 -1.56 9.61 -14.94
CA PHE A 182 -1.15 10.20 -13.68
C PHE A 182 0.37 10.21 -13.56
N ASP A 183 0.90 11.05 -12.69
CA ASP A 183 2.33 11.04 -12.38
C ASP A 183 2.66 9.80 -11.53
N VAL A 184 1.95 9.62 -10.41
CA VAL A 184 2.13 8.46 -9.52
C VAL A 184 0.89 7.59 -9.48
N PHE A 185 1.07 6.29 -9.72
CA PHE A 185 0.07 5.25 -9.42
C PHE A 185 0.48 4.53 -8.14
N PHE A 186 -0.48 4.26 -7.25
CA PHE A 186 -0.27 3.38 -6.11
C PHE A 186 -1.42 2.38 -5.94
N ALA A 187 -1.09 1.15 -5.52
CA ALA A 187 -2.08 0.18 -5.08
C ALA A 187 -1.49 -0.82 -4.10
N LYS A 188 -2.28 -1.25 -3.10
CA LYS A 188 -1.93 -2.44 -2.30
C LYS A 188 -2.29 -3.71 -3.08
N GLY A 189 -1.54 -4.79 -2.86
CA GLY A 189 -1.72 -6.04 -3.60
C GLY A 189 -3.11 -6.63 -3.47
N VAL A 190 -3.69 -6.56 -2.27
CA VAL A 190 -5.08 -6.98 -2.03
C VAL A 190 -6.08 -6.24 -2.91
N THR A 191 -5.87 -4.94 -3.19
CA THR A 191 -6.75 -4.19 -4.08
C THR A 191 -6.61 -4.67 -5.52
N LEU A 192 -5.37 -4.83 -5.99
CA LEU A 192 -5.09 -5.29 -7.35
C LEU A 192 -5.72 -6.66 -7.62
N LEU A 193 -5.71 -7.55 -6.63
CA LEU A 193 -6.33 -8.87 -6.69
C LEU A 193 -7.86 -8.83 -6.91
N TYR A 194 -8.52 -7.76 -6.45
CA TYR A 194 -9.95 -7.54 -6.69
C TYR A 194 -10.24 -6.78 -7.98
N ALA A 195 -9.30 -5.96 -8.43
CA ALA A 195 -9.49 -5.07 -9.57
C ALA A 195 -9.12 -5.70 -10.91
N THR A 196 -8.36 -6.80 -10.91
CA THR A 196 -7.73 -7.35 -12.13
C THR A 196 -7.92 -8.86 -12.20
N GLU A 197 -8.22 -9.36 -13.41
CA GLU A 197 -8.46 -10.79 -13.67
C GLU A 197 -7.43 -11.43 -14.59
N ASN A 198 -6.57 -10.64 -15.23
CA ASN A 198 -5.58 -11.10 -16.19
C ASN A 198 -4.39 -10.11 -16.30
N PRO A 199 -3.27 -10.51 -16.93
CA PRO A 199 -2.09 -9.67 -17.05
C PRO A 199 -2.35 -8.33 -17.74
N ASP A 200 -3.16 -8.29 -18.79
CA ASP A 200 -3.46 -7.07 -19.55
C ASP A 200 -4.20 -6.03 -18.71
N GLN A 201 -5.18 -6.47 -17.91
CA GLN A 201 -5.89 -5.59 -16.98
C GLN A 201 -4.96 -5.06 -15.89
N LEU A 202 -4.12 -5.91 -15.32
CA LEU A 202 -3.13 -5.49 -14.32
C LEU A 202 -2.16 -4.46 -14.90
N PHE A 203 -1.64 -4.72 -16.09
CA PHE A 203 -0.79 -3.79 -16.81
C PHE A 203 -1.51 -2.48 -17.16
N SER A 204 -2.76 -2.55 -17.63
CA SER A 204 -3.57 -1.37 -17.95
C SER A 204 -3.84 -0.49 -16.74
N GLU A 205 -3.97 -1.05 -15.54
CA GLU A 205 -4.09 -0.26 -14.30
C GLU A 205 -2.78 0.42 -13.93
N ILE A 206 -1.70 -0.36 -13.87
CA ILE A 206 -0.37 0.09 -13.44
C ILE A 206 0.19 1.15 -14.40
N SER A 207 0.02 0.96 -15.71
CA SER A 207 0.54 1.86 -16.75
C SER A 207 -0.14 3.22 -16.81
N LYS A 208 -1.19 3.47 -16.00
CA LYS A 208 -1.76 4.81 -15.84
C LYS A 208 -0.80 5.75 -15.12
N GLY A 209 0.11 5.24 -14.29
CA GLY A 209 1.13 6.03 -13.63
C GLY A 209 2.41 6.13 -14.46
N THR A 210 3.02 7.32 -14.50
CA THR A 210 4.40 7.47 -14.98
C THR A 210 5.38 6.74 -14.06
N CYS A 211 5.12 6.76 -12.76
CA CYS A 211 5.77 5.94 -11.74
C CYS A 211 4.70 5.17 -10.98
N ALA A 212 4.71 3.86 -11.09
CA ALA A 212 3.76 2.99 -10.41
C ALA A 212 4.45 2.23 -9.27
N LEU A 213 3.87 2.34 -8.08
CA LEU A 213 4.30 1.69 -6.85
C LEU A 213 3.21 0.75 -6.35
N PHE A 214 3.52 -0.54 -6.19
CA PHE A 214 2.52 -1.48 -5.69
C PHE A 214 3.18 -2.69 -5.04
N ASP A 215 2.52 -3.32 -4.08
CA ASP A 215 2.91 -4.66 -3.63
C ASP A 215 2.08 -5.71 -4.37
N TYR A 216 2.68 -6.84 -4.73
CA TYR A 216 1.93 -7.93 -5.35
C TYR A 216 2.59 -9.28 -5.11
N SER A 217 1.75 -10.33 -5.09
CA SER A 217 2.18 -11.72 -5.03
C SER A 217 1.90 -12.41 -6.35
N PHE A 218 2.95 -12.68 -7.12
CA PHE A 218 2.87 -13.36 -8.41
C PHE A 218 3.10 -14.87 -8.26
N PRO A 219 2.26 -15.75 -8.82
CA PRO A 219 2.68 -17.11 -9.11
C PRO A 219 3.81 -17.10 -10.13
N VAL A 220 4.77 -18.02 -9.95
CA VAL A 220 5.95 -18.14 -10.83
C VAL A 220 5.58 -18.77 -12.17
N ASP A 221 4.75 -19.81 -12.16
CA ASP A 221 4.54 -20.66 -13.34
C ASP A 221 3.27 -20.28 -14.12
N GLU A 222 2.12 -20.16 -13.46
CA GLU A 222 0.82 -19.96 -14.12
C GLU A 222 -0.11 -19.06 -13.32
N GLN A 223 -1.02 -18.37 -14.01
CA GLN A 223 -2.08 -17.58 -13.39
C GLN A 223 -2.93 -18.45 -12.47
N ARG A 224 -3.27 -17.93 -11.28
CA ARG A 224 -4.10 -18.67 -10.31
C ARG A 224 -5.30 -17.86 -9.86
N SER A 225 -6.48 -18.44 -10.04
CA SER A 225 -7.71 -17.90 -9.47
C SER A 225 -8.09 -18.68 -8.21
N ARG A 226 -8.51 -17.96 -7.17
CA ARG A 226 -9.07 -18.55 -5.96
C ARG A 226 -10.22 -17.71 -5.43
N VAL A 227 -11.07 -18.33 -4.62
CA VAL A 227 -12.06 -17.60 -3.81
C VAL A 227 -11.45 -17.44 -2.42
N ILE A 228 -11.35 -16.21 -1.94
CA ILE A 228 -10.85 -15.94 -0.58
C ILE A 228 -12.03 -15.88 0.41
N GLY A 229 -11.74 -15.90 1.72
CA GLY A 229 -12.75 -16.03 2.78
C GLY A 229 -13.89 -15.00 2.78
N THR A 230 -13.77 -13.92 2.00
CA THR A 230 -14.84 -12.95 1.74
C THR A 230 -15.85 -13.40 0.67
N GLY A 231 -15.65 -14.56 0.05
CA GLY A 231 -16.45 -15.07 -1.07
C GLY A 231 -16.10 -14.43 -2.43
N LYS A 232 -15.18 -13.45 -2.46
CA LYS A 232 -14.73 -12.82 -3.70
C LYS A 232 -13.71 -13.71 -4.41
N LYS A 233 -13.90 -13.86 -5.72
CA LYS A 233 -12.90 -14.45 -6.62
C LYS A 233 -11.79 -13.42 -6.79
N VAL A 234 -10.55 -13.86 -6.64
CA VAL A 234 -9.34 -13.08 -6.89
C VAL A 234 -8.45 -13.85 -7.83
N THR A 235 -7.69 -13.14 -8.65
CA THR A 235 -6.75 -13.73 -9.59
C THR A 235 -5.37 -13.17 -9.34
N HIS A 236 -4.42 -14.08 -9.11
CA HIS A 236 -3.01 -13.77 -9.11
C HIS A 236 -2.46 -13.97 -10.53
N VAL A 237 -1.98 -12.87 -11.11
CA VAL A 237 -1.40 -12.82 -12.45
C VAL A 237 -0.01 -13.47 -12.48
N CYS A 238 0.30 -14.20 -13.55
CA CYS A 238 1.62 -14.82 -13.74
C CYS A 238 2.73 -13.76 -13.83
N PHE A 239 3.84 -13.97 -13.11
CA PHE A 239 4.97 -13.05 -13.09
C PHE A 239 5.52 -12.77 -14.49
N HIS A 240 5.72 -13.81 -15.29
CA HIS A 240 6.34 -13.72 -16.61
C HIS A 240 5.49 -12.96 -17.61
N GLU A 241 4.20 -13.26 -17.65
CA GLU A 241 3.27 -12.60 -18.56
C GLU A 241 3.21 -11.10 -18.27
N PHE A 242 3.15 -10.73 -16.99
CA PHE A 242 3.17 -9.32 -16.58
C PHE A 242 4.52 -8.65 -16.92
N ALA A 243 5.65 -9.29 -16.60
CA ALA A 243 6.98 -8.74 -16.89
C ALA A 243 7.21 -8.55 -18.40
N ASP A 244 6.69 -9.46 -19.24
CA ASP A 244 6.75 -9.36 -20.69
C ASP A 244 5.92 -8.19 -21.21
N LEU A 245 4.72 -7.95 -20.67
CA LEU A 245 3.91 -6.77 -21.01
C LEU A 245 4.64 -5.46 -20.69
N VAL A 246 5.21 -5.36 -19.48
CA VAL A 246 5.98 -4.18 -19.06
C VAL A 246 7.16 -3.93 -20.01
N ARG A 247 7.92 -4.98 -20.35
CA ARG A 247 9.06 -4.90 -21.27
C ARG A 247 8.62 -4.49 -22.68
N ASN A 248 7.56 -5.09 -23.20
CA ASN A 248 7.07 -4.81 -24.55
C ASN A 248 6.57 -3.36 -24.69
N ALA A 249 6.13 -2.75 -23.59
CA ALA A 249 5.79 -1.33 -23.51
C ALA A 249 7.02 -0.40 -23.38
N GLY A 250 8.25 -0.93 -23.32
CA GLY A 250 9.47 -0.15 -23.14
C GLY A 250 9.64 0.43 -21.73
N LEU A 251 8.96 -0.14 -20.74
CA LEU A 251 9.04 0.25 -19.34
C LEU A 251 10.00 -0.68 -18.57
N SER A 252 10.47 -0.18 -17.44
CA SER A 252 11.30 -0.93 -16.51
C SER A 252 10.47 -1.47 -15.35
N PHE A 253 10.86 -2.64 -14.85
CA PHE A 253 10.22 -3.30 -13.72
C PHE A 253 11.27 -3.65 -12.68
N TYR A 254 11.19 -3.03 -11.51
CA TYR A 254 12.07 -3.28 -10.38
C TYR A 254 11.29 -3.91 -9.23
N LEU A 255 11.97 -4.79 -8.49
CA LEU A 255 11.47 -5.48 -7.32
C LEU A 255 12.32 -5.11 -6.10
N ASN A 256 11.67 -4.97 -4.96
CA ASN A 256 12.31 -4.86 -3.65
C ASN A 256 11.58 -5.77 -2.65
N ASN A 257 12.18 -5.98 -1.47
CA ASN A 257 11.60 -6.76 -0.37
C ASN A 257 11.05 -8.13 -0.80
N THR A 258 11.78 -8.80 -1.71
CA THR A 258 11.25 -10.00 -2.36
C THR A 258 11.30 -11.22 -1.46
N SER A 259 10.14 -11.81 -1.22
CA SER A 259 9.98 -13.08 -0.49
C SER A 259 9.42 -14.17 -1.38
N LEU A 260 9.83 -15.42 -1.09
CA LEU A 260 9.27 -16.61 -1.71
C LEU A 260 8.39 -17.32 -0.71
N SER A 261 7.23 -17.78 -1.16
CA SER A 261 6.35 -18.63 -0.35
C SER A 261 5.81 -19.78 -1.20
N GLY A 262 5.33 -20.84 -0.54
CA GLY A 262 4.88 -22.06 -1.20
C GLY A 262 6.03 -22.98 -1.68
N GLY A 263 5.68 -24.14 -2.23
CA GLY A 263 6.61 -25.12 -2.77
C GLY A 263 6.11 -25.72 -4.08
N GLY A 264 7.04 -26.16 -4.94
CA GLY A 264 6.71 -26.75 -6.24
C GLY A 264 5.88 -25.81 -7.12
N SER A 265 4.79 -26.33 -7.68
CA SER A 265 3.85 -25.58 -8.53
C SER A 265 3.01 -24.55 -7.77
N GLU A 266 3.15 -24.43 -6.45
CA GLU A 266 2.46 -23.41 -5.64
C GLU A 266 3.35 -22.20 -5.33
N GLN A 267 4.59 -22.17 -5.81
CA GLN A 267 5.52 -21.10 -5.51
C GLN A 267 4.98 -19.72 -5.92
N MET A 268 5.11 -18.75 -5.01
CA MET A 268 4.73 -17.36 -5.16
C MET A 268 5.93 -16.45 -4.87
N VAL A 269 6.07 -15.40 -5.66
CA VAL A 269 7.01 -14.29 -5.44
C VAL A 269 6.19 -13.09 -4.95
N SER A 270 6.40 -12.68 -3.71
CA SER A 270 5.84 -11.43 -3.19
C SER A 270 6.91 -10.36 -3.20
N ALA A 271 6.61 -9.19 -3.74
CA ALA A 271 7.55 -8.09 -3.83
C ALA A 271 6.85 -6.72 -3.77
N ASP A 272 7.61 -5.72 -3.32
CA ASP A 272 7.32 -4.34 -3.62
C ASP A 272 7.81 -4.05 -5.04
N CYS A 273 6.95 -3.44 -5.84
CA CYS A 273 7.11 -3.29 -7.27
C CYS A 273 7.19 -1.82 -7.65
N LEU A 274 8.13 -1.51 -8.55
CA LEU A 274 8.30 -0.20 -9.16
C LEU A 274 8.28 -0.39 -10.68
N VAL A 275 7.32 0.26 -11.35
CA VAL A 275 7.19 0.22 -12.82
C VAL A 275 7.14 1.65 -13.38
N GLY A 276 7.88 1.90 -14.45
CA GLY A 276 7.90 3.20 -15.11
C GLY A 276 9.05 3.33 -16.13
N PRO A 277 9.24 4.51 -16.74
CA PRO A 277 10.39 4.75 -17.59
C PRO A 277 11.71 4.56 -16.83
N GLU A 278 12.71 3.94 -17.46
CA GLU A 278 14.01 3.62 -16.83
C GLU A 278 14.64 4.82 -16.10
N GLN A 279 14.61 6.01 -16.72
CA GLN A 279 15.15 7.22 -16.12
C GLN A 279 14.44 7.60 -14.80
N VAL A 280 13.12 7.44 -14.76
CA VAL A 280 12.29 7.72 -13.58
C VAL A 280 12.60 6.70 -12.49
N CYS A 281 12.59 5.41 -12.81
CA CYS A 281 12.87 4.34 -11.84
C CYS A 281 14.28 4.45 -11.25
N ARG A 282 15.31 4.69 -12.08
CA ARG A 282 16.68 4.90 -11.57
C ARG A 282 16.78 6.10 -10.64
N ARG A 283 16.15 7.21 -10.99
CA ARG A 283 16.16 8.41 -10.16
C ARG A 283 15.44 8.20 -8.84
N PHE A 284 14.33 7.45 -8.86
CA PHE A 284 13.63 7.00 -7.66
C PHE A 284 14.56 6.18 -6.75
N ILE A 285 15.18 5.13 -7.28
CA ILE A 285 16.06 4.22 -6.51
C ILE A 285 17.25 4.98 -5.92
N GLU A 286 17.86 5.89 -6.70
CA GLU A 286 18.97 6.73 -6.24
C GLU A 286 18.57 7.59 -5.04
N VAL A 287 17.46 8.34 -5.14
CA VAL A 287 17.00 9.24 -4.08
C VAL A 287 16.50 8.47 -2.87
N GLU A 288 15.78 7.36 -3.07
CA GLU A 288 15.36 6.48 -1.99
C GLU A 288 16.56 5.92 -1.23
N GLY A 289 17.58 5.42 -1.93
CA GLY A 289 18.81 4.92 -1.31
C GLY A 289 19.52 5.98 -0.46
N VAL A 290 19.60 7.23 -0.94
CA VAL A 290 20.16 8.35 -0.17
C VAL A 290 19.34 8.62 1.09
N ILE A 291 18.01 8.67 0.99
CA ILE A 291 17.14 8.93 2.14
C ILE A 291 17.21 7.78 3.14
N HIS A 292 17.17 6.53 2.69
CA HIS A 292 17.32 5.35 3.55
C HIS A 292 18.65 5.35 4.31
N ASN A 293 19.75 5.75 3.67
CA ASN A 293 21.03 5.89 4.35
C ASN A 293 21.01 6.97 5.44
N LYS A 294 20.35 8.11 5.18
CA LYS A 294 20.16 9.16 6.19
C LYS A 294 19.28 8.67 7.36
N ILE A 295 18.19 7.95 7.07
CA ILE A 295 17.33 7.36 8.11
C ILE A 295 18.10 6.34 8.93
N ARG A 296 18.89 5.45 8.31
CA ARG A 296 19.73 4.48 9.01
C ARG A 296 20.71 5.16 9.96
N ALA A 297 21.38 6.22 9.50
CA ALA A 297 22.27 7.01 10.35
C ALA A 297 21.51 7.59 11.56
N ARG A 298 20.29 8.09 11.37
CA ARG A 298 19.44 8.56 12.48
C ARG A 298 18.96 7.45 13.41
N ILE A 299 18.68 6.25 12.91
CA ILE A 299 18.33 5.10 13.75
C ILE A 299 19.52 4.69 14.63
N ALA A 300 20.75 4.79 14.12
CA ALA A 300 21.95 4.54 14.92
C ALA A 300 22.09 5.54 16.09
N ASP A 301 21.74 6.81 15.85
CA ASP A 301 21.74 7.86 16.89
C ASP A 301 20.53 7.77 17.84
N VAL A 302 19.36 7.39 17.32
CA VAL A 302 18.07 7.35 18.02
C VAL A 302 17.36 6.01 17.72
N PRO A 303 17.70 4.93 18.45
CA PRO A 303 17.18 3.58 18.19
C PRO A 303 15.65 3.46 18.26
N GLN A 304 14.97 4.37 18.97
CA GLN A 304 13.52 4.47 19.03
C GLN A 304 12.87 4.74 17.67
N LEU A 305 13.63 5.12 16.64
CA LEU A 305 13.11 5.24 15.27
C LEU A 305 12.89 3.89 14.58
N ARG A 306 13.52 2.80 15.05
CA ARG A 306 13.47 1.50 14.38
C ARG A 306 12.06 0.94 14.19
N PRO A 307 11.12 1.04 15.14
CA PRO A 307 9.75 0.57 14.93
C PRO A 307 8.99 1.33 13.84
N LEU A 308 9.41 2.55 13.51
CA LEU A 308 8.82 3.36 12.43
C LEU A 308 9.32 2.93 11.05
N PHE A 309 10.48 2.26 10.98
CA PHE A 309 11.14 1.83 9.75
C PHE A 309 11.67 0.39 9.88
N PRO A 310 10.78 -0.60 10.02
CA PRO A 310 11.16 -1.99 10.28
C PRO A 310 11.92 -2.67 9.13
N GLY A 311 11.74 -2.22 7.89
CA GLY A 311 12.39 -2.71 6.68
C GLY A 311 13.74 -2.03 6.37
N ILE A 312 14.02 -0.86 6.97
CA ILE A 312 15.34 -0.22 6.87
C ILE A 312 16.33 -0.93 7.79
N SER A 313 16.85 -2.05 7.31
CA SER A 313 17.92 -2.81 7.93
C SER A 313 19.31 -2.24 7.60
N ASP A 314 20.35 -2.79 8.24
CA ASP A 314 21.74 -2.42 8.00
C ASP A 314 22.20 -2.73 6.56
N SER A 315 21.49 -3.61 5.83
CA SER A 315 21.89 -4.08 4.50
C SER A 315 21.46 -3.20 3.31
N GLY A 316 20.80 -2.05 3.53
CA GLY A 316 20.35 -1.18 2.41
C GLY A 316 19.02 -1.62 1.78
N SER A 317 18.30 -0.69 1.13
CA SER A 317 17.28 -1.10 0.14
C SER A 317 18.00 -1.63 -1.09
N SER A 318 17.51 -2.74 -1.65
CA SER A 318 18.11 -3.38 -2.82
C SER A 318 17.05 -3.60 -3.89
N TRP A 319 16.63 -2.50 -4.52
CA TRP A 319 15.86 -2.59 -5.75
C TRP A 319 16.66 -3.36 -6.79
N GLY A 320 16.19 -4.57 -7.11
CA GLY A 320 16.71 -5.40 -8.19
C GLY A 320 15.85 -5.22 -9.43
N LEU A 321 16.48 -5.13 -10.61
CA LEU A 321 15.73 -5.25 -11.86
C LEU A 321 15.07 -6.63 -11.88
N ALA A 322 13.75 -6.68 -12.10
CA ALA A 322 13.02 -7.93 -12.27
C ALA A 322 13.66 -8.70 -13.42
N PRO A 323 14.30 -9.85 -13.18
CA PRO A 323 14.91 -10.56 -14.27
C PRO A 323 13.84 -11.30 -15.03
N PHE A 324 13.96 -11.19 -16.34
CA PHE A 324 13.01 -11.73 -17.28
C PHE A 324 13.18 -13.25 -17.47
N ASP A 325 14.18 -13.87 -16.83
CA ASP A 325 14.43 -15.31 -16.85
C ASP A 325 14.48 -15.90 -15.43
N THR A 326 13.45 -16.66 -15.06
CA THR A 326 13.36 -17.31 -13.73
C THR A 326 14.28 -18.52 -13.58
N LYS A 327 14.85 -19.07 -14.67
CA LYS A 327 15.94 -20.06 -14.51
C LYS A 327 17.13 -19.43 -13.80
N LEU A 328 17.40 -18.15 -14.06
CA LEU A 328 18.41 -17.40 -13.32
C LEU A 328 17.99 -17.13 -11.87
N TRP A 329 16.69 -16.92 -11.55
CA TRP A 329 16.24 -16.81 -10.15
C TRP A 329 16.33 -18.11 -9.35
N ARG A 330 16.00 -19.24 -9.99
CA ARG A 330 16.14 -20.56 -9.35
C ARG A 330 17.62 -20.90 -9.11
N LEU A 331 18.53 -20.45 -9.98
CA LEU A 331 19.97 -20.69 -9.87
C LEU A 331 20.69 -19.67 -8.97
N SER A 332 20.24 -18.42 -8.92
CA SER A 332 20.90 -17.36 -8.15
C SER A 332 20.68 -17.46 -6.65
N ARG A 333 19.76 -18.32 -6.17
CA ARG A 333 19.54 -18.56 -4.73
C ARG A 333 20.11 -19.89 -4.20
N SER A 334 20.66 -20.75 -5.05
CA SER A 334 21.52 -21.86 -4.57
C SER A 334 22.95 -21.40 -4.24
N ALA A 335 23.23 -20.09 -4.31
CA ALA A 335 24.55 -19.49 -4.08
C ALA A 335 24.55 -18.34 -3.04
N PHE A 336 23.44 -18.12 -2.32
CA PHE A 336 23.36 -17.20 -1.18
C PHE A 336 22.94 -17.92 0.09
#